data_AF-A0A0S9QK61-F1
#
_entry.id   AF-A0A0S9QK61-F1
#
_cell.length_a   1.000
_cell.length_b   1.000
_cell.length_c   1.000
_cell.angle_alpha   90.00
_cell.angle_beta   90.00
_cell.angle_gamma   90.00
#
_symmetry.space_group_name_H-M   'P 1'
#
loop_
_entity.id
_entity.type
_entity.pdbx_description
1 polymer ?
#
loop_
_entity_poly.entity_id
_entity_poly.type
_entity_poly.pdbx_seq_one_letter_code
_entity_poly.pdbx_strand_id
1 'polypeptide(L)'
;MSTPSPAAPDGAPTAGKSPEELVDEARRWWQTDIIDIHPGEIALRGYPIQDLIGNVGFVDTIWLMLRGELPAHAETALLEAALVASVDHGPQAPSIAIARMATTCGAPVNGAMASAINVLDDIHGGPGQQCMELYLEIDAELERLGDLEEATRVVLQRHRDEGVKYVPGFGHRFHPLDPRTPRLLSLVDEATADGTVNGRFARIGRAVEDAISEGKPRRIPMNVDGVTAVIYCELGFTPEMGRGVFILARSVGILSHAVEQMTQGGRIKGPIPKSIGYTYTGPARRSVPVSDDQTRRTS
;
A
#
# COMPACT_ATOMS: atom_id res chain seq x y z
N MET A 1 -69.88 -3.49 -16.11
CA MET A 1 -69.20 -4.62 -16.76
C MET A 1 -68.18 -4.03 -17.72
N SER A 2 -66.96 -3.81 -17.23
CA SER A 2 -65.87 -3.20 -18.01
C SER A 2 -65.10 -4.31 -18.72
N THR A 3 -64.99 -4.21 -20.04
CA THR A 3 -64.17 -5.09 -20.86
C THR A 3 -62.69 -4.86 -20.54
N PRO A 4 -61.88 -5.92 -20.32
CA PRO A 4 -60.44 -5.75 -20.13
C PRO A 4 -59.78 -5.35 -21.46
N SER A 5 -58.85 -4.39 -21.37
CA SER A 5 -57.95 -3.98 -22.45
C SER A 5 -57.10 -5.17 -22.91
N PRO A 6 -56.84 -5.37 -24.22
CA PRO A 6 -55.95 -6.42 -24.67
C PRO A 6 -54.52 -6.13 -24.16
N ALA A 7 -53.92 -7.14 -23.54
CA ALA A 7 -52.52 -7.14 -23.16
C ALA A 7 -51.65 -6.90 -24.41
N ALA A 8 -50.65 -6.02 -24.27
CA ALA A 8 -49.62 -5.86 -25.28
C ALA A 8 -48.91 -7.21 -25.50
N PRO A 9 -48.55 -7.58 -26.73
CA PRO A 9 -47.89 -8.85 -26.98
C PRO A 9 -46.51 -8.87 -26.31
N ASP A 10 -46.35 -9.81 -25.39
CA ASP A 10 -45.04 -10.24 -24.89
C ASP A 10 -44.16 -10.70 -26.06
N GLY A 11 -42.93 -10.18 -26.09
CA GLY A 11 -41.84 -10.78 -26.87
C GLY A 11 -41.65 -10.23 -28.29
N ALA A 12 -41.31 -8.95 -28.41
CA ALA A 12 -40.41 -8.57 -29.50
C ALA A 12 -39.01 -9.11 -29.14
N PRO A 13 -38.36 -9.94 -29.96
CA PRO A 13 -36.95 -10.25 -29.74
C PRO A 13 -36.20 -8.92 -29.78
N THR A 14 -35.52 -8.57 -28.69
CA THR A 14 -34.50 -7.51 -28.75
C THR A 14 -33.57 -7.90 -29.90
N ALA A 15 -33.59 -7.14 -30.98
CA ALA A 15 -32.70 -7.39 -32.11
C ALA A 15 -31.29 -7.52 -31.53
N GLY A 16 -30.68 -8.71 -31.67
CA GLY A 16 -29.35 -8.96 -31.14
C GLY A 16 -28.38 -7.96 -31.74
N LYS A 17 -27.37 -7.56 -30.96
CA LYS A 17 -26.29 -6.70 -31.46
C LYS A 17 -25.74 -7.29 -32.75
N SER A 18 -25.56 -6.43 -33.76
CA SER A 18 -24.87 -6.78 -34.99
C SER A 18 -23.43 -7.26 -34.70
N PRO A 19 -22.80 -8.02 -35.61
CA PRO A 19 -21.40 -8.40 -35.46
C PRO A 19 -20.47 -7.21 -35.24
N GLU A 20 -20.73 -6.08 -35.90
CA GLU A 20 -19.96 -4.83 -35.74
C GLU A 20 -20.09 -4.29 -34.32
N GLU A 21 -21.31 -4.20 -33.80
CA GLU A 21 -21.56 -3.75 -32.43
C GLU A 21 -20.93 -4.66 -31.36
N LEU A 22 -20.89 -5.98 -31.60
CA LEU A 22 -20.23 -6.94 -30.71
C LEU A 22 -18.70 -6.79 -30.72
N VAL A 23 -18.09 -6.57 -31.88
CA VAL A 23 -16.65 -6.33 -32.00
C VAL A 23 -16.28 -5.00 -31.33
N ASP A 24 -17.08 -3.99 -31.53
CA ASP A 24 -16.93 -2.67 -30.92
C ASP A 24 -17.04 -2.71 -29.39
N GLU A 25 -18.01 -3.45 -28.87
CA GLU A 25 -18.13 -3.72 -27.44
C GLU A 25 -16.91 -4.47 -26.90
N ALA A 26 -16.46 -5.53 -27.59
CA ALA A 26 -15.28 -6.28 -27.19
C ALA A 26 -14.01 -5.41 -27.16
N ARG A 27 -13.85 -4.50 -28.13
CA ARG A 27 -12.72 -3.53 -28.18
C ARG A 27 -12.77 -2.50 -27.05
N ARG A 28 -13.96 -2.10 -26.62
CA ARG A 28 -14.15 -1.13 -25.53
C ARG A 28 -14.11 -1.77 -24.14
N TRP A 29 -14.25 -3.10 -24.06
CA TRP A 29 -14.33 -3.81 -22.78
C TRP A 29 -13.07 -3.63 -21.92
N TRP A 30 -11.89 -3.74 -22.54
CA TRP A 30 -10.62 -3.36 -21.91
C TRP A 30 -9.88 -2.38 -22.82
N GLN A 31 -9.61 -1.19 -22.30
CA GLN A 31 -8.78 -0.19 -22.94
C GLN A 31 -7.63 0.17 -22.02
N THR A 32 -6.49 0.53 -22.59
CA THR A 32 -5.32 0.97 -21.84
C THR A 32 -4.58 2.05 -22.62
N ASP A 33 -4.04 3.00 -21.88
CA ASP A 33 -3.15 4.06 -22.35
C ASP A 33 -1.69 3.84 -21.87
N ILE A 34 -1.41 2.68 -21.27
CA ILE A 34 -0.15 2.36 -20.58
C ILE A 34 0.88 1.77 -21.53
N ILE A 35 0.48 0.77 -22.31
CA ILE A 35 1.35 -0.03 -23.16
C ILE A 35 0.64 -0.36 -24.47
N ASP A 36 1.35 -0.21 -25.57
CA ASP A 36 0.92 -0.62 -26.90
C ASP A 36 1.77 -1.79 -27.38
N ILE A 37 1.12 -2.89 -27.81
CA ILE A 37 1.79 -4.13 -28.21
C ILE A 37 1.20 -4.62 -29.53
N HIS A 38 2.08 -4.78 -30.52
CA HIS A 38 1.80 -5.43 -31.79
C HIS A 38 2.93 -6.43 -32.13
N PRO A 39 2.75 -7.32 -33.13
CA PRO A 39 3.82 -8.19 -33.58
C PRO A 39 5.08 -7.39 -33.99
N GLY A 40 6.12 -7.44 -33.16
CA GLY A 40 7.38 -6.72 -33.39
C GLY A 40 7.46 -5.31 -32.80
N GLU A 41 6.40 -4.81 -32.17
CA GLU A 41 6.34 -3.46 -31.60
C GLU A 41 5.85 -3.52 -30.15
N ILE A 42 6.59 -2.89 -29.24
CA ILE A 42 6.22 -2.74 -27.83
C ILE A 42 6.58 -1.32 -27.44
N ALA A 43 5.60 -0.52 -27.00
CA ALA A 43 5.83 0.84 -26.54
C ALA A 43 5.17 1.07 -25.18
N LEU A 44 5.94 1.58 -24.21
CA LEU A 44 5.42 2.03 -22.91
C LEU A 44 5.15 3.52 -22.99
N ARG A 45 3.89 3.95 -22.84
CA ARG A 45 3.51 5.37 -22.94
C ARG A 45 4.06 6.06 -24.21
N GLY A 46 4.09 5.33 -25.33
CA GLY A 46 4.61 5.84 -26.61
C GLY A 46 6.12 5.69 -26.83
N TYR A 47 6.91 5.31 -25.81
CA TYR A 47 8.35 5.05 -25.97
C TYR A 47 8.62 3.59 -26.36
N PRO A 48 9.30 3.31 -27.49
CA PRO A 48 9.66 1.95 -27.87
C PRO A 48 10.53 1.28 -26.79
N ILE A 49 10.21 0.04 -26.43
CA ILE A 49 10.87 -0.63 -25.29
C ILE A 49 12.37 -0.79 -25.49
N GLN A 50 12.83 -1.01 -26.72
CA GLN A 50 14.25 -1.12 -27.04
C GLN A 50 15.02 0.18 -26.82
N ASP A 51 14.34 1.32 -26.88
CA ASP A 51 14.95 2.63 -26.62
C ASP A 51 15.00 2.92 -25.12
N LEU A 52 14.10 2.32 -24.32
CA LEU A 52 14.13 2.41 -22.86
C LEU A 52 15.24 1.53 -22.26
N ILE A 53 15.43 0.32 -22.80
CA ILE A 53 16.41 -0.65 -22.28
C ILE A 53 17.83 -0.07 -22.36
N GLY A 54 18.46 0.12 -21.20
CA GLY A 54 19.82 0.64 -21.08
C GLY A 54 19.92 2.18 -21.03
N ASN A 55 18.84 2.90 -21.32
CA ASN A 55 18.80 4.37 -21.28
C ASN A 55 17.94 4.91 -20.13
N VAL A 56 16.93 4.16 -19.69
CA VAL A 56 15.98 4.57 -18.64
C VAL A 56 16.07 3.63 -17.46
N GLY A 57 16.18 4.19 -16.25
CA GLY A 57 16.29 3.42 -15.01
C GLY A 57 14.99 2.71 -14.64
N PHE A 58 15.09 1.75 -13.71
CA PHE A 58 13.90 1.04 -13.23
C PHE A 58 12.93 1.97 -12.49
N VAL A 59 13.45 2.90 -11.69
CA VAL A 59 12.64 3.90 -10.96
C VAL A 59 11.95 4.88 -11.94
N ASP A 60 12.67 5.33 -12.97
CA ASP A 60 12.11 6.15 -14.05
C ASP A 60 10.99 5.40 -14.80
N THR A 61 11.17 4.10 -15.03
CA THR A 61 10.17 3.25 -15.69
C THR A 61 8.93 3.08 -14.81
N ILE A 62 9.09 2.90 -13.49
CA ILE A 62 7.95 2.90 -12.55
C ILE A 62 7.19 4.22 -12.64
N TRP A 63 7.92 5.35 -12.62
CA TRP A 63 7.32 6.67 -12.75
C TRP A 63 6.57 6.83 -14.08
N LEU A 64 7.20 6.49 -15.22
CA LEU A 64 6.60 6.52 -16.55
C LEU A 64 5.29 5.74 -16.60
N MET A 65 5.29 4.51 -16.07
CA MET A 65 4.11 3.65 -16.11
C MET A 65 2.95 4.22 -15.29
N LEU A 66 3.25 4.79 -14.12
CA LEU A 66 2.26 5.37 -13.21
C LEU A 66 1.78 6.75 -13.66
N ARG A 67 2.64 7.56 -14.29
CA ARG A 67 2.38 9.00 -14.52
C ARG A 67 2.33 9.42 -15.99
N GLY A 68 2.69 8.55 -16.92
CA GLY A 68 2.60 8.80 -18.36
C GLY A 68 3.84 9.45 -18.99
N GLU A 69 4.72 10.07 -18.21
CA GLU A 69 5.92 10.77 -18.70
C GLU A 69 7.15 10.40 -17.88
N LEU A 70 8.35 10.62 -18.42
CA LEU A 70 9.61 10.41 -17.70
C LEU A 70 9.84 11.52 -16.64
N PRO A 71 10.37 11.18 -15.46
CA PRO A 71 10.74 12.17 -14.44
C PRO A 71 12.00 12.94 -14.82
N ALA A 72 12.18 14.10 -14.21
CA ALA A 72 13.49 14.73 -14.13
C ALA A 72 14.40 13.92 -13.19
N HIS A 73 15.72 13.94 -13.46
CA HIS A 73 16.71 13.19 -12.66
C HIS A 73 16.62 13.45 -11.14
N ALA A 74 16.34 14.68 -10.73
CA ALA A 74 16.21 15.03 -9.32
C ALA A 74 14.94 14.42 -8.67
N GLU A 75 13.84 14.33 -9.41
CA GLU A 75 12.62 13.65 -8.97
C GLU A 75 12.86 12.15 -8.80
N THR A 76 13.58 11.53 -9.75
CA THR A 76 14.01 10.13 -9.67
C THR A 76 14.84 9.88 -8.41
N ALA A 77 15.82 10.73 -8.13
CA ALA A 77 16.70 10.56 -6.97
C ALA A 77 15.94 10.59 -5.64
N LEU A 78 14.93 11.47 -5.52
CA LEU A 78 14.05 11.50 -4.34
C LEU A 78 13.18 10.25 -4.23
N LEU A 79 12.53 9.84 -5.33
CA LEU A 79 11.71 8.63 -5.33
C LEU A 79 12.55 7.40 -4.98
N GLU A 80 13.73 7.25 -5.59
CA GLU A 80 14.64 6.15 -5.33
C GLU A 80 15.06 6.09 -3.86
N ALA A 81 15.37 7.24 -3.24
CA ALA A 81 15.71 7.29 -1.82
C ALA A 81 14.56 6.78 -0.93
N ALA A 82 13.31 7.13 -1.24
CA ALA A 82 12.13 6.63 -0.52
C ALA A 82 11.93 5.12 -0.70
N LEU A 83 12.14 4.61 -1.92
CA LEU A 83 12.07 3.17 -2.21
C LEU A 83 13.14 2.40 -1.42
N VAL A 84 14.40 2.85 -1.48
CA VAL A 84 15.53 2.23 -0.76
C VAL A 84 15.26 2.16 0.74
N ALA A 85 14.74 3.23 1.34
CA ALA A 85 14.39 3.27 2.77
C ALA A 85 13.29 2.27 3.19
N SER A 86 12.53 1.78 2.21
CA SER A 86 11.35 0.93 2.41
C SER A 86 11.57 -0.54 2.03
N VAL A 87 12.71 -0.87 1.41
CA VAL A 87 13.04 -2.19 0.82
C VAL A 87 12.81 -3.36 1.78
N ASP A 88 13.25 -3.23 3.04
CA ASP A 88 13.15 -4.31 4.01
C ASP A 88 13.00 -3.77 5.44
N HIS A 89 12.47 -4.60 6.35
CA HIS A 89 12.38 -4.28 7.78
C HIS A 89 12.59 -5.53 8.66
N GLY A 90 13.32 -6.50 8.12
CA GLY A 90 13.70 -7.74 8.76
C GLY A 90 12.56 -8.74 8.97
N PRO A 91 12.89 -9.94 9.46
CA PRO A 91 11.94 -11.05 9.60
C PRO A 91 10.89 -10.88 10.70
N GLN A 92 10.97 -9.80 11.49
CA GLN A 92 9.93 -9.46 12.47
C GLN A 92 8.74 -8.75 11.82
N ALA A 93 8.92 -8.14 10.65
CA ALA A 93 7.82 -7.57 9.90
C ALA A 93 6.87 -8.68 9.45
N PRO A 94 5.54 -8.57 9.68
CA PRO A 94 4.58 -9.62 9.36
C PRO A 94 4.68 -10.15 7.92
N SER A 95 4.79 -9.27 6.92
CA SER A 95 4.93 -9.66 5.51
C SER A 95 6.17 -10.51 5.26
N ILE A 96 7.32 -10.15 5.82
CA ILE A 96 8.57 -10.91 5.68
C ILE A 96 8.46 -12.26 6.41
N ALA A 97 7.92 -12.27 7.64
CA ALA A 97 7.69 -13.51 8.37
C ALA A 97 6.78 -14.46 7.58
N ILE A 98 5.70 -13.95 6.99
CA ILE A 98 4.76 -14.72 6.17
C ILE A 98 5.44 -15.27 4.92
N ALA A 99 6.24 -14.48 4.21
CA ALA A 99 7.00 -14.96 3.05
C ALA A 99 7.84 -16.21 3.39
N ARG A 100 8.54 -16.15 4.52
CA ARG A 100 9.38 -17.25 5.01
C ARG A 100 8.55 -18.45 5.46
N MET A 101 7.49 -18.23 6.24
CA MET A 101 6.61 -19.31 6.69
C MET A 101 5.96 -20.03 5.51
N ALA A 102 5.41 -19.29 4.54
CA ALA A 102 4.82 -19.82 3.32
C ALA A 102 5.83 -20.66 2.53
N THR A 103 7.07 -20.18 2.41
CA THR A 103 8.16 -20.93 1.78
C THR A 103 8.41 -22.28 2.48
N THR A 104 8.40 -22.32 3.82
CA THR A 104 8.60 -23.59 4.56
C THR A 104 7.42 -24.56 4.46
N CYS A 105 6.26 -24.09 4.02
CA CYS A 105 5.09 -24.91 3.69
C CYS A 105 5.15 -25.45 2.25
N GLY A 106 6.16 -25.07 1.45
CA GLY A 106 6.34 -25.52 0.07
C GLY A 106 5.75 -24.58 -0.98
N ALA A 107 5.38 -23.35 -0.61
CA ALA A 107 4.95 -22.37 -1.61
C ALA A 107 6.09 -22.02 -2.57
N PRO A 108 5.86 -22.01 -3.90
CA PRO A 108 6.83 -21.46 -4.85
C PRO A 108 6.95 -19.94 -4.64
N VAL A 109 7.97 -19.33 -5.26
CA VAL A 109 8.36 -17.92 -5.00
C VAL A 109 7.20 -16.94 -5.17
N ASN A 110 6.40 -17.10 -6.23
CA ASN A 110 5.23 -16.26 -6.48
C ASN A 110 4.15 -16.44 -5.39
N GLY A 111 3.95 -17.67 -4.89
CA GLY A 111 3.00 -17.94 -3.81
C GLY A 111 3.46 -17.37 -2.47
N ALA A 112 4.77 -17.41 -2.19
CA ALA A 112 5.34 -16.78 -1.01
C ALA A 112 5.24 -15.25 -1.08
N MET A 113 5.54 -14.65 -2.23
CA MET A 113 5.39 -13.21 -2.46
C MET A 113 3.93 -12.77 -2.35
N ALA A 114 3.00 -13.45 -3.01
CA ALA A 114 1.57 -13.13 -2.93
C ALA A 114 1.05 -13.19 -1.49
N SER A 115 1.45 -14.22 -0.73
CA SER A 115 1.09 -14.36 0.68
C SER A 115 1.57 -13.19 1.53
N ALA A 116 2.79 -12.71 1.28
CA ALA A 116 3.38 -11.58 1.97
C ALA A 116 2.80 -10.23 1.55
N ILE A 117 2.48 -10.05 0.27
CA ILE A 117 1.88 -8.83 -0.28
C ILE A 117 0.43 -8.67 0.19
N ASN A 118 -0.34 -9.76 0.31
CA ASN A 118 -1.73 -9.72 0.78
C ASN A 118 -1.90 -9.18 2.20
N VAL A 119 -0.83 -9.13 3.00
CA VAL A 119 -0.87 -8.53 4.35
C VAL A 119 -0.26 -7.13 4.38
N LEU A 120 0.19 -6.60 3.24
CA LEU A 120 0.59 -5.21 3.10
C LEU A 120 -0.63 -4.30 2.90
N ASP A 121 -1.45 -4.21 3.95
CA ASP A 121 -2.74 -3.52 3.94
C ASP A 121 -2.80 -2.44 5.05
N ASP A 122 -3.99 -1.91 5.35
CA ASP A 122 -4.22 -0.71 6.17
C ASP A 122 -3.45 -0.65 7.49
N ILE A 123 -3.23 -1.79 8.16
CA ILE A 123 -2.51 -1.84 9.43
C ILE A 123 -1.00 -2.03 9.22
N HIS A 124 -0.59 -2.83 8.25
CA HIS A 124 0.82 -3.18 8.00
C HIS A 124 1.19 -2.74 6.60
N GLY A 125 1.75 -1.53 6.44
CA GLY A 125 2.05 -0.92 5.14
C GLY A 125 1.06 0.15 4.68
N GLY A 126 -0.13 0.21 5.28
CA GLY A 126 -1.10 1.28 5.06
C GLY A 126 -0.79 2.66 5.65
N PRO A 127 -0.05 2.81 6.77
CA PRO A 127 0.18 4.13 7.36
C PRO A 127 0.83 5.16 6.45
N GLY A 128 1.63 4.76 5.45
CA GLY A 128 2.19 5.68 4.45
C GLY A 128 1.10 6.37 3.63
N GLN A 129 0.15 5.59 3.10
CA GLN A 129 -1.00 6.14 2.35
C GLN A 129 -1.86 7.05 3.22
N GLN A 130 -2.20 6.59 4.43
CA GLN A 130 -3.03 7.35 5.37
C GLN A 130 -2.36 8.67 5.77
N CYS A 131 -1.03 8.69 5.85
CA CYS A 131 -0.26 9.90 6.11
C CYS A 131 -0.29 10.87 4.92
N MET A 132 -0.23 10.37 3.67
CA MET A 132 -0.42 11.19 2.47
C MET A 132 -1.82 11.83 2.45
N GLU A 133 -2.86 11.06 2.77
CA GLU A 133 -4.24 11.56 2.87
C GLU A 133 -4.36 12.68 3.90
N LEU A 134 -3.79 12.48 5.10
CA LEU A 134 -3.72 13.50 6.14
C LEU A 134 -2.99 14.76 5.66
N TYR A 135 -1.85 14.62 5.00
CA TYR A 135 -1.09 15.76 4.50
C TYR A 135 -1.84 16.54 3.43
N LEU A 136 -2.51 15.86 2.50
CA LEU A 136 -3.35 16.49 1.47
C LEU A 136 -4.57 17.19 2.07
N GLU A 137 -5.16 16.64 3.14
CA GLU A 137 -6.26 17.30 3.86
C GLU A 137 -5.78 18.59 4.55
N ILE A 138 -4.64 18.55 5.22
CA ILE A 138 -4.01 19.75 5.81
C ILE A 138 -3.67 20.76 4.72
N ASP A 139 -3.23 20.29 3.56
CA ASP A 139 -2.88 21.13 2.43
C ASP A 139 -4.07 21.94 1.92
N ALA A 140 -5.21 21.29 1.72
CA ALA A 140 -6.46 21.93 1.32
C ALA A 140 -6.99 22.90 2.39
N GLU A 141 -6.86 22.53 3.67
CA GLU A 141 -7.25 23.40 4.79
C GLU A 141 -6.34 24.64 4.89
N LEU A 142 -5.04 24.49 4.59
CA LEU A 142 -4.08 25.57 4.51
C LEU A 142 -4.43 26.56 3.39
N GLU A 143 -4.88 26.10 2.22
CA GLU A 143 -5.36 27.01 1.16
C GLU A 143 -6.55 27.86 1.61
N ARG A 144 -7.42 27.30 2.46
CA ARG A 144 -8.61 27.99 2.98
C ARG A 144 -8.27 28.99 4.09
N LEU A 145 -7.34 28.63 4.98
CA LEU A 145 -7.05 29.39 6.19
C LEU A 145 -5.85 30.35 6.06
N GLY A 146 -4.88 30.02 5.20
CA GLY A 146 -3.65 30.78 5.04
C GLY A 146 -2.65 30.64 6.20
N ASP A 147 -2.93 29.79 7.19
CA ASP A 147 -2.07 29.53 8.35
C ASP A 147 -1.85 28.04 8.55
N LEU A 148 -0.59 27.60 8.54
CA LEU A 148 -0.22 26.18 8.57
C LEU A 148 -0.47 25.56 9.94
N GLU A 149 -0.17 26.27 11.02
CA GLU A 149 -0.36 25.74 12.37
C GLU A 149 -1.85 25.54 12.68
N GLU A 150 -2.68 26.51 12.30
CA GLU A 150 -4.12 26.43 12.47
C GLU A 150 -4.76 25.36 11.59
N ALA A 151 -4.40 25.29 10.30
CA ALA A 151 -4.86 24.22 9.41
C ALA A 151 -4.51 22.83 9.97
N THR A 152 -3.27 22.66 10.45
CA THR A 152 -2.82 21.41 11.07
C THR A 152 -3.64 21.08 12.32
N ARG A 153 -3.86 22.05 13.23
CA ARG A 153 -4.66 21.84 14.45
C ARG A 153 -6.11 21.47 14.14
N VAL A 154 -6.73 22.15 13.17
CA VAL A 154 -8.13 21.91 12.76
C VAL A 154 -8.31 20.49 12.22
N VAL A 155 -7.45 20.06 11.28
CA VAL A 155 -7.54 18.70 10.71
C VAL A 155 -7.27 17.64 11.77
N LEU A 156 -6.23 17.80 12.59
CA LEU A 156 -5.94 16.85 13.66
C LEU A 156 -7.06 16.79 14.71
N GLN A 157 -7.76 17.91 14.98
CA GLN A 157 -8.91 17.91 15.88
C GLN A 157 -10.11 17.18 15.26
N ARG A 158 -10.38 17.39 13.97
CA ARG A 158 -11.43 16.67 13.23
C ARG A 158 -11.24 15.15 13.32
N HIS A 159 -10.03 14.66 13.07
CA HIS A 159 -9.69 13.23 13.20
C HIS A 159 -9.89 12.71 14.63
N ARG A 160 -9.52 13.51 15.65
CA ARG A 160 -9.76 13.14 17.06
C ARG A 160 -11.25 13.02 17.39
N ASP A 161 -12.07 13.95 16.88
CA ASP A 161 -13.51 13.97 17.10
C ASP A 161 -14.20 12.78 16.41
N GLU A 162 -13.64 12.28 15.31
CA GLU A 162 -14.04 11.04 14.64
C GLU A 162 -13.55 9.77 15.35
N GLY A 163 -12.77 9.91 16.44
CA GLY A 163 -12.29 8.81 17.27
C GLY A 163 -10.97 8.21 16.80
N VAL A 164 -10.25 8.86 15.88
CA VAL A 164 -8.90 8.44 15.46
C VAL A 164 -7.92 8.64 16.63
N LYS A 165 -7.26 7.55 17.06
CA LYS A 165 -6.44 7.53 18.27
C LYS A 165 -4.94 7.74 18.04
N TYR A 166 -4.49 7.62 16.80
CA TYR A 166 -3.08 7.74 16.42
C TYR A 166 -2.97 8.53 15.12
N VAL A 167 -1.80 9.14 14.90
CA VAL A 167 -1.56 9.92 13.68
C VAL A 167 -0.66 9.07 12.76
N PRO A 168 -1.12 8.69 11.56
CA PRO A 168 -0.35 7.85 10.65
C PRO A 168 0.97 8.53 10.27
N GLY A 169 2.05 7.76 10.16
CA GLY A 169 3.40 8.29 9.87
C GLY A 169 4.18 8.83 11.07
N PHE A 170 3.63 8.77 12.28
CA PHE A 170 4.26 9.29 13.50
C PHE A 170 4.30 8.27 14.63
N GLY A 171 5.41 8.31 15.38
CA GLY A 171 5.72 7.39 16.45
C GLY A 171 6.23 6.04 15.94
N HIS A 172 6.93 5.32 16.80
CA HIS A 172 7.49 4.03 16.45
C HIS A 172 7.59 3.12 17.70
N ARG A 173 7.34 1.82 17.54
CA ARG A 173 7.37 0.86 18.65
C ARG A 173 8.79 0.50 19.11
N PHE A 174 9.73 0.40 18.18
CA PHE A 174 11.14 0.03 18.44
C PHE A 174 12.11 1.22 18.51
N HIS A 175 12.10 2.12 17.52
CA HIS A 175 13.03 3.24 17.44
C HIS A 175 12.53 4.48 18.20
N PRO A 176 13.33 5.07 19.10
CA PRO A 176 13.00 6.37 19.68
C PRO A 176 13.09 7.51 18.66
N LEU A 177 13.90 7.34 17.61
CA LEU A 177 13.97 8.16 16.40
C LEU A 177 14.26 7.20 15.25
N ASP A 178 13.46 7.23 14.18
CA ASP A 178 13.74 6.44 12.99
C ASP A 178 14.99 6.99 12.28
N PRO A 179 16.06 6.20 12.10
CA PRO A 179 17.31 6.69 11.52
C PRO A 179 17.18 7.13 10.06
N ARG A 180 16.12 6.70 9.35
CA ARG A 180 15.89 7.05 7.95
C ARG A 180 15.32 8.45 7.81
N THR A 181 14.50 8.89 8.76
CA THR A 181 13.76 10.15 8.70
C THR A 181 14.67 11.37 8.53
N PRO A 182 15.72 11.58 9.35
CA PRO A 182 16.57 12.77 9.21
C PRO A 182 17.28 12.84 7.86
N ARG A 183 17.72 11.70 7.31
CA ARG A 183 18.41 11.68 6.02
C ARG A 183 17.45 11.99 4.87
N LEU A 184 16.27 11.37 4.88
CA LEU A 184 15.26 11.61 3.84
C LEU A 184 14.75 13.05 3.86
N LEU A 185 14.51 13.63 5.04
CA LEU A 185 14.16 15.04 5.14
C LEU A 185 15.28 15.96 4.63
N SER A 186 16.56 15.64 4.88
CA SER A 186 17.67 16.43 4.33
C SER A 186 17.69 16.39 2.80
N LEU A 187 17.37 15.24 2.18
CA LEU A 187 17.26 15.14 0.72
C LEU A 187 16.09 15.98 0.17
N VAL A 188 14.96 16.03 0.89
CA VAL A 188 13.83 16.90 0.53
C VAL A 188 14.21 18.38 0.70
N ASP A 189 14.93 18.73 1.76
CA ASP A 189 15.41 20.11 1.98
C ASP A 189 16.40 20.53 0.87
N GLU A 190 17.30 19.63 0.44
CA GLU A 190 18.22 19.81 -0.70
C GLU A 190 17.44 20.04 -2.02
N ALA A 191 16.46 19.18 -2.32
CA ALA A 191 15.60 19.28 -3.50
C ALA A 191 14.62 20.48 -3.45
N THR A 192 14.36 21.02 -2.26
CA THR A 192 13.62 22.28 -2.11
C THR A 192 14.53 23.46 -2.45
N ALA A 193 15.80 23.41 -2.04
CA ALA A 193 16.76 24.48 -2.28
C ALA A 193 17.14 24.62 -3.77
N ASP A 194 17.14 23.53 -4.53
CA ASP A 194 17.40 23.55 -5.98
C ASP A 194 16.14 23.77 -6.84
N GLY A 195 14.95 23.79 -6.22
CA GLY A 195 13.67 24.05 -6.88
C GLY A 195 13.03 22.83 -7.55
N THR A 196 13.54 21.61 -7.33
CA THR A 196 12.92 20.37 -7.80
C THR A 196 11.54 20.17 -7.18
N VAL A 197 11.40 20.45 -5.88
CA VAL A 197 10.13 20.44 -5.14
C VAL A 197 9.97 21.75 -4.36
N ASN A 198 8.78 22.03 -3.83
CA ASN A 198 8.51 23.31 -3.15
C ASN A 198 8.60 23.20 -1.60
N GLY A 199 8.79 21.99 -1.07
CA GLY A 199 8.95 21.72 0.36
C GLY A 199 7.66 21.92 1.18
N ARG A 200 6.50 22.00 0.52
CA ARG A 200 5.20 22.26 1.15
C ARG A 200 4.78 21.13 2.07
N PHE A 201 4.88 19.89 1.62
CA PHE A 201 4.58 18.72 2.42
C PHE A 201 5.65 18.44 3.48
N ALA A 202 6.90 18.81 3.24
CA ALA A 202 7.93 18.80 4.29
C ALA A 202 7.57 19.73 5.46
N ARG A 203 7.07 20.95 5.16
CA ARG A 203 6.57 21.88 6.18
C ARG A 203 5.34 21.33 6.90
N ILE A 204 4.38 20.76 6.17
CA ILE A 204 3.19 20.11 6.76
C ILE A 204 3.60 18.98 7.70
N GLY A 205 4.46 18.06 7.26
CA GLY A 205 4.90 16.94 8.09
C GLY A 205 5.59 17.39 9.39
N ARG A 206 6.41 18.45 9.34
CA ARG A 206 7.02 19.05 10.54
C ARG A 206 5.98 19.70 11.46
N ALA A 207 5.01 20.42 10.90
CA ALA A 207 3.92 21.04 11.66
C ALA A 207 3.05 19.99 12.37
N VAL A 208 2.76 18.86 11.71
CA VAL A 208 2.07 17.72 12.34
C VAL A 208 2.90 17.17 13.50
N GLU A 209 4.20 16.94 13.29
CA GLU A 209 5.11 16.43 14.33
C GLU A 209 5.11 17.32 15.59
N ASP A 210 5.13 18.64 15.39
CA ASP A 210 5.12 19.62 16.47
C ASP A 210 3.76 19.65 17.18
N ALA A 211 2.66 19.73 16.44
CA ALA A 211 1.30 19.76 16.99
C ALA A 211 0.95 18.49 17.79
N ILE A 212 1.36 17.30 17.33
CA ILE A 212 1.08 16.05 18.07
C ILE A 212 1.97 15.87 19.29
N SER A 213 3.09 16.60 19.36
CA SER A 213 4.07 16.55 20.45
C SER A 213 3.81 17.62 21.51
N GLU A 214 3.01 18.63 21.20
CA GLU A 214 2.65 19.70 22.11
C GLU A 214 2.02 19.15 23.41
N GLY A 215 2.50 19.66 24.55
CA GLY A 215 2.03 19.25 25.88
C GLY A 215 2.40 17.82 26.31
N LYS A 216 3.15 17.06 25.49
CA LYS A 216 3.59 15.69 25.83
C LYS A 216 4.98 15.68 26.46
N PRO A 217 5.25 14.74 27.39
CA PRO A 217 6.55 14.64 28.05
C PRO A 217 7.66 14.17 27.11
N ARG A 218 7.32 13.57 25.97
CA ARG A 218 8.24 13.14 24.92
C ARG A 218 7.67 13.49 23.56
N ARG A 219 8.54 13.94 22.66
CA ARG A 219 8.22 14.18 21.25
C ARG A 219 7.79 12.88 20.58
N ILE A 220 6.80 12.94 19.70
CA ILE A 220 6.36 11.81 18.88
C ILE A 220 6.94 12.02 17.49
N PRO A 221 8.08 11.38 17.17
CA PRO A 221 8.80 11.71 15.95
C PRO A 221 8.14 11.13 14.71
N MET A 222 8.36 11.77 13.57
CA MET A 222 8.03 11.22 12.25
C MET A 222 8.82 9.94 12.00
N ASN A 223 8.14 8.88 11.55
CA ASN A 223 8.76 7.62 11.17
C ASN A 223 8.97 7.53 9.64
N VAL A 224 9.47 6.40 9.13
CA VAL A 224 9.67 6.21 7.69
C VAL A 224 8.41 6.42 6.86
N ASP A 225 7.24 6.00 7.35
CA ASP A 225 5.98 6.13 6.61
C ASP A 225 5.62 7.61 6.47
N GLY A 226 5.86 8.42 7.51
CA GLY A 226 5.62 9.85 7.48
C GLY A 226 6.55 10.62 6.54
N VAL A 227 7.84 10.28 6.49
CA VAL A 227 8.80 10.98 5.61
C VAL A 227 8.71 10.51 4.16
N THR A 228 8.38 9.24 3.92
CA THR A 228 8.12 8.75 2.56
C THR A 228 6.82 9.34 2.02
N ALA A 229 5.79 9.50 2.86
CA ALA A 229 4.59 10.26 2.50
C ALA A 229 4.89 11.72 2.13
N VAL A 230 5.80 12.40 2.84
CA VAL A 230 6.29 13.73 2.43
C VAL A 230 6.85 13.66 1.01
N ILE A 231 7.80 12.76 0.74
CA ILE A 231 8.43 12.63 -0.58
C ILE A 231 7.39 12.35 -1.67
N TYR A 232 6.48 11.41 -1.46
CA TYR A 232 5.46 11.06 -2.44
C TYR A 232 4.52 12.24 -2.74
N CYS A 233 4.11 12.99 -1.72
CA CYS A 233 3.28 14.19 -1.91
C CYS A 233 4.05 15.32 -2.62
N GLU A 234 5.32 15.57 -2.27
CA GLU A 234 6.17 16.56 -2.98
C GLU A 234 6.33 16.21 -4.46
N LEU A 235 6.43 14.91 -4.78
CA LEU A 235 6.55 14.41 -6.15
C LEU A 235 5.19 14.28 -6.86
N GLY A 236 4.08 14.61 -6.21
CA GLY A 236 2.73 14.60 -6.79
C GLY A 236 2.13 13.22 -7.02
N PHE A 237 2.53 12.21 -6.24
CA PHE A 237 1.88 10.89 -6.24
C PHE A 237 0.53 10.94 -5.53
N THR A 238 -0.46 10.21 -6.03
CA THR A 238 -1.70 9.98 -5.26
C THR A 238 -1.42 9.02 -4.10
N PRO A 239 -2.25 9.03 -3.04
CA PRO A 239 -2.10 8.10 -1.92
C PRO A 239 -2.05 6.62 -2.35
N GLU A 240 -2.87 6.21 -3.32
CA GLU A 240 -2.90 4.85 -3.85
C GLU A 240 -1.62 4.50 -4.60
N MET A 241 -1.07 5.44 -5.38
CA MET A 241 0.24 5.26 -6.01
C MET A 241 1.34 5.12 -4.95
N GLY A 242 1.29 5.93 -3.89
CA GLY A 242 2.19 5.85 -2.73
C GLY A 242 2.20 4.47 -2.08
N ARG A 243 1.01 3.88 -1.84
CA ARG A 243 0.91 2.48 -1.38
C ARG A 243 1.51 1.51 -2.38
N GLY A 244 1.21 1.67 -3.66
CA GLY A 244 1.73 0.81 -4.73
C GLY A 244 3.26 0.78 -4.77
N VAL A 245 3.91 1.96 -4.74
CA VAL A 245 5.37 2.05 -4.79
C VAL A 245 6.03 1.53 -3.50
N PHE A 246 5.39 1.69 -2.34
CA PHE A 246 5.84 1.04 -1.11
C PHE A 246 5.80 -0.49 -1.23
N ILE A 247 4.72 -1.06 -1.78
CA ILE A 247 4.61 -2.51 -2.00
C ILE A 247 5.70 -2.99 -2.97
N LEU A 248 5.96 -2.24 -4.05
CA LEU A 248 7.05 -2.54 -4.99
C LEU A 248 8.41 -2.56 -4.29
N ALA A 249 8.72 -1.54 -3.47
CA ALA A 249 9.95 -1.50 -2.69
C ALA A 249 10.06 -2.72 -1.75
N ARG A 250 9.01 -2.98 -0.96
CA ARG A 250 8.99 -4.09 0.00
C ARG A 250 9.04 -5.46 -0.67
N SER A 251 8.61 -5.58 -1.92
CA SER A 251 8.65 -6.83 -2.68
C SER A 251 10.09 -7.35 -2.86
N VAL A 252 11.09 -6.46 -2.88
CA VAL A 252 12.50 -6.82 -2.96
C VAL A 252 12.92 -7.60 -1.70
N GLY A 253 12.66 -7.05 -0.51
CA GLY A 253 12.94 -7.75 0.75
C GLY A 253 12.16 -9.06 0.89
N ILE A 254 10.88 -9.07 0.50
CA ILE A 254 10.04 -10.28 0.48
C ILE A 254 10.67 -11.38 -0.38
N LEU A 255 11.06 -11.04 -1.62
CA LEU A 255 11.70 -11.98 -2.54
C LEU A 255 13.01 -12.50 -1.97
N SER A 256 13.88 -11.62 -1.47
CA SER A 256 15.16 -11.99 -0.88
C SER A 256 14.98 -12.96 0.29
N HIS A 257 14.06 -12.69 1.21
CA HIS A 257 13.80 -13.56 2.35
C HIS A 257 13.13 -14.88 1.97
N ALA A 258 12.28 -14.91 0.95
CA ALA A 258 11.68 -16.14 0.43
C ALA A 258 12.76 -17.05 -0.19
N VAL A 259 13.58 -16.49 -1.10
CA VAL A 259 14.66 -17.24 -1.76
C VAL A 259 15.70 -17.73 -0.74
N GLU A 260 16.08 -16.91 0.23
CA GLU A 260 16.95 -17.35 1.33
C GLU A 260 16.30 -18.49 2.12
N GLN A 261 15.00 -18.42 2.41
CA GLN A 261 14.32 -19.48 3.16
C GLN A 261 14.25 -20.80 2.37
N MET A 262 14.20 -20.76 1.04
CA MET A 262 14.24 -21.95 0.18
C MET A 262 15.55 -22.73 0.30
N THR A 263 16.68 -22.04 0.53
CA THR A 263 18.01 -22.69 0.61
C THR A 263 18.34 -23.22 2.00
N GLN A 264 17.63 -22.77 3.05
CA GLN A 264 17.89 -23.16 4.44
C GLN A 264 17.29 -24.50 4.86
N GLY A 265 16.39 -25.08 4.07
CA GLY A 265 15.67 -26.30 4.42
C GLY A 265 14.78 -26.18 5.68
N GLY A 266 14.30 -27.33 6.14
CA GLY A 266 13.27 -27.42 7.17
C GLY A 266 11.86 -27.18 6.62
N ARG A 267 10.85 -27.78 7.27
CA ARG A 267 9.46 -27.76 6.82
C ARG A 267 8.55 -27.30 7.94
N ILE A 268 7.47 -26.61 7.58
CA ILE A 268 6.39 -26.22 8.50
C ILE A 268 6.96 -25.48 9.72
N LYS A 269 7.73 -24.42 9.46
CA LYS A 269 8.20 -23.53 10.53
C LYS A 269 7.04 -22.61 10.89
N GLY A 270 6.36 -22.93 11.98
CA GLY A 270 5.31 -22.09 12.54
C GLY A 270 5.85 -20.78 13.14
N PRO A 271 4.96 -19.93 13.68
CA PRO A 271 5.32 -18.61 14.19
C PRO A 271 6.16 -18.64 15.47
N ILE A 272 6.29 -19.80 16.13
CA ILE A 272 7.02 -19.99 17.39
C ILE A 272 7.86 -21.28 17.35
N PRO A 273 8.98 -21.34 18.11
CA PRO A 273 9.75 -22.57 18.30
C PRO A 273 8.91 -23.68 18.92
N LYS A 274 9.23 -24.95 18.60
CA LYS A 274 8.50 -26.14 19.12
C LYS A 274 8.50 -26.26 20.65
N SER A 275 9.48 -25.66 21.33
CA SER A 275 9.57 -25.63 22.79
C SER A 275 8.62 -24.64 23.45
N ILE A 276 8.07 -23.70 22.67
CA ILE A 276 7.13 -22.69 23.15
C ILE A 276 5.74 -23.09 22.64
N GLY A 277 4.85 -23.42 23.58
CA GLY A 277 3.45 -23.71 23.28
C GLY A 277 2.62 -22.42 23.14
N TYR A 278 1.44 -22.54 22.56
CA TYR A 278 0.44 -21.48 22.64
C TYR A 278 -0.26 -21.49 24.01
N THR A 279 -0.74 -20.34 24.46
CA THR A 279 -1.57 -20.24 25.67
C THR A 279 -3.03 -20.42 25.31
N TYR A 280 -3.66 -21.47 25.84
CA TYR A 280 -5.11 -21.68 25.71
C TYR A 280 -5.85 -20.90 26.80
N THR A 281 -6.74 -19.99 26.40
CA THR A 281 -7.55 -19.15 27.31
C THR A 281 -9.04 -19.50 27.29
N GLY A 282 -9.40 -20.64 26.70
CA GLY A 282 -10.79 -21.10 26.60
C GLY A 282 -11.26 -21.91 27.82
N PRO A 283 -12.46 -22.52 27.74
CA PRO A 283 -13.01 -23.36 28.80
C PRO A 283 -12.14 -24.56 29.12
N ALA A 284 -12.11 -24.98 30.39
CA ALA A 284 -11.47 -26.22 30.82
C ALA A 284 -12.01 -27.45 30.05
N ARG A 285 -11.23 -28.53 30.02
CA ARG A 285 -11.66 -29.80 29.41
C ARG A 285 -12.97 -30.24 30.04
N ARG A 286 -13.97 -30.50 29.21
CA ARG A 286 -15.33 -30.90 29.62
C ARG A 286 -15.78 -32.10 28.79
N SER A 287 -16.54 -33.00 29.42
CA SER A 287 -17.09 -34.18 28.75
C SER A 287 -18.13 -33.78 27.71
N VAL A 288 -18.21 -34.56 26.63
CA VAL A 288 -19.33 -34.46 25.68
C VAL A 288 -20.59 -34.99 26.39
N PRO A 289 -21.71 -34.25 26.44
CA PRO A 289 -22.95 -34.76 26.98
C PRO A 289 -23.40 -36.00 26.20
N VAL A 290 -23.58 -37.13 26.88
CA VAL A 290 -24.17 -38.34 26.29
C VAL A 290 -25.66 -38.28 26.56
N SER A 291 -26.50 -38.28 25.50
CA SER A 291 -27.93 -38.48 25.66
C SER A 291 -28.21 -39.95 25.98
N ASP A 292 -29.09 -40.23 26.93
CA ASP A 292 -29.51 -41.59 27.35
C ASP A 292 -30.09 -42.46 26.22
N ASP A 293 -30.21 -41.97 24.99
CA ASP A 293 -30.74 -42.72 23.85
C ASP A 293 -29.75 -43.74 23.25
N GLN A 294 -28.48 -43.78 23.72
CA GLN A 294 -27.51 -44.78 23.29
C GLN A 294 -27.60 -46.13 24.03
N THR A 295 -28.32 -46.22 25.16
CA THR A 295 -28.59 -47.52 25.83
C THR A 295 -29.71 -48.32 25.18
N ARG A 296 -30.45 -47.76 24.22
CA ARG A 296 -31.50 -48.50 23.44
C ARG A 296 -31.01 -49.16 22.16
N ARG A 297 -29.76 -48.96 21.73
CA ARG A 297 -29.23 -49.56 20.49
C ARG A 297 -28.47 -50.87 20.69
N THR A 298 -28.38 -51.39 21.90
CA THR A 298 -27.69 -52.66 22.20
C THR A 298 -28.51 -53.62 23.06
N SER A 299 -29.85 -53.49 23.07
CA SER A 299 -30.76 -54.48 23.66
C SER A 299 -31.55 -55.21 22.59
#